data_AF-F0H1K5-F1
#
_entry.id   AF-F0H1K5-F1
#
_cell.length_a   1.000
_cell.length_b   1.000
_cell.length_c   1.000
_cell.angle_alpha   90.00
_cell.angle_beta   90.00
_cell.angle_gamma   90.00
#
_symmetry.space_group_name_H-M   'P 1'
#
loop_
_entity.id
_entity.type
_entity.pdbx_description
1 polymer ?
#
loop_
_entity_poly.entity_id
_entity_poly.type
_entity_poly.pdbx_seq_one_letter_code
_entity_poly.pdbx_strand_id
1 'polypeptide(L)' 'MKRVITYGTFDLLHYGHINLLERAKALGDYLIVAISTDEFNSKEKIKKPTLASSKEKNY' A
#
# COMPACT_ATOMS: atom_id res chain seq x y z
N MET A 1 -19.25 17.69 8.92
CA MET A 1 -18.56 17.02 7.81
C MET A 1 -17.15 16.63 8.24
N LYS A 2 -16.93 15.35 8.55
CA LYS A 2 -15.65 14.79 8.99
C LYS A 2 -14.87 14.26 7.80
N ARG A 3 -13.61 14.70 7.66
CA ARG A 3 -12.69 14.23 6.62
C ARG A 3 -11.69 13.25 7.22
N VAL A 4 -11.44 12.16 6.52
CA VAL A 4 -10.45 11.13 6.85
C VAL A 4 -9.38 11.15 5.78
N ILE A 5 -8.11 11.04 6.18
CA ILE A 5 -6.99 10.93 5.25
C ILE A 5 -6.24 9.62 5.52
N THR A 6 -5.83 8.96 4.45
CA THR A 6 -4.89 7.85 4.48
C THR A 6 -3.90 8.00 3.34
N TYR A 7 -2.72 7.41 3.46
CA TYR A 7 -1.68 7.45 2.43
C TYR A 7 -1.03 6.08 2.28
N GLY A 8 -0.54 5.80 1.08
CA GLY A 8 0.16 4.55 0.80
C GLY A 8 0.50 4.40 -0.67
N THR A 9 1.24 3.34 -0.99
CA THR A 9 1.60 3.02 -2.38
C THR A 9 0.45 2.37 -3.14
N PHE A 10 -0.32 1.50 -2.48
CA PHE A 10 -1.40 0.72 -3.09
C PHE A 10 -0.98 -0.10 -4.33
N ASP A 11 0.28 -0.56 -4.36
CA ASP A 11 0.81 -1.49 -5.37
C ASP A 11 -0.05 -2.76 -5.43
N LEU A 12 -0.38 -3.21 -6.65
CA LEU A 12 -1.18 -4.42 -6.89
C LEU A 12 -2.45 -4.45 -6.04
N LEU A 13 -3.33 -3.46 -6.23
CA LEU A 13 -4.54 -3.26 -5.44
C LEU A 13 -5.34 -4.56 -5.28
N HIS A 14 -5.46 -5.01 -4.02
CA HIS A 14 -6.07 -6.27 -3.64
C HIS A 14 -7.03 -6.09 -2.47
N TYR A 15 -7.72 -7.17 -2.07
CA TYR A 15 -8.79 -7.13 -1.06
C TYR A 15 -8.38 -6.50 0.28
N GLY A 16 -7.12 -6.67 0.71
CA GLY A 16 -6.59 -5.99 1.89
C GLY A 16 -6.68 -4.45 1.83
N HIS A 17 -6.40 -3.84 0.67
CA HIS A 17 -6.52 -2.39 0.48
C HIS A 17 -7.99 -1.95 0.47
N ILE A 18 -8.88 -2.73 -0.14
CA ILE A 18 -10.32 -2.45 -0.14
C ILE A 18 -10.85 -2.40 1.30
N ASN A 19 -10.57 -3.42 2.09
CA ASN A 19 -11.00 -3.47 3.49
C ASN A 19 -10.44 -2.30 4.32
N LEU A 20 -9.21 -1.89 4.05
CA LEU A 20 -8.61 -0.72 4.71
C LEU A 20 -9.36 0.57 4.33
N LEU A 21 -9.64 0.78 3.05
CA LEU A 21 -10.34 1.97 2.56
C LEU A 21 -11.80 2.00 3.02
N GLU A 22 -12.49 0.87 3.08
CA GLU A 22 -13.85 0.75 3.62
C GLU A 22 -13.91 1.15 5.10
N ARG A 23 -13.01 0.61 5.91
CA ARG A 23 -12.92 0.98 7.33
C ARG A 23 -12.57 2.45 7.50
N ALA A 24 -11.64 2.97 6.69
CA ALA A 24 -11.27 4.39 6.72
C ALA A 24 -12.45 5.29 6.34
N LYS A 25 -13.22 4.91 5.31
CA LYS A 25 -14.42 5.64 4.90
C LYS A 25 -15.50 5.61 5.98
N ALA A 26 -15.67 4.50 6.70
CA ALA A 26 -16.65 4.42 7.79
C ALA A 26 -16.36 5.40 8.96
N LEU A 27 -15.15 5.94 9.06
CA LEU A 27 -14.77 6.90 10.10
C LEU A 27 -15.20 8.34 9.80
N GLY A 28 -15.73 8.67 8.62
CA GLY A 28 -16.16 10.03 8.30
C GLY A 28 -16.95 10.18 7.01
N ASP A 29 -17.32 11.41 6.70
CA ASP A 29 -18.17 11.74 5.57
C ASP A 29 -17.39 11.78 4.24
N TYR A 30 -16.07 11.97 4.31
CA TYR A 30 -15.21 12.10 3.14
C TYR A 30 -13.84 11.45 3.38
N LEU A 31 -13.35 10.66 2.42
CA LEU A 31 -12.06 9.99 2.49
C LEU A 31 -11.12 10.54 1.41
N ILE A 32 -9.95 11.00 1.83
CA ILE A 32 -8.84 11.44 0.98
C ILE A 32 -7.77 10.35 1.01
N VAL A 33 -7.35 9.88 -0.17
CA VAL A 33 -6.30 8.86 -0.30
C VAL A 33 -5.13 9.48 -1.06
N ALA A 34 -4.00 9.65 -0.38
CA ALA A 34 -2.77 10.12 -1.00
C ALA A 34 -1.95 8.93 -1.51
N ILE A 35 -1.72 8.88 -2.82
CA ILE A 35 -0.93 7.82 -3.47
C ILE A 35 0.52 8.27 -3.56
N SER A 36 1.45 7.46 -3.06
CA SER A 36 2.88 7.77 -3.15
C SER A 36 3.41 7.51 -4.57
N THR A 37 4.30 8.39 -5.03
CA THR A 37 4.95 8.24 -6.33
C THR A 37 6.07 7.19 -6.28
N ASP A 38 6.41 6.61 -7.42
CA ASP A 38 7.55 5.69 -7.54
C ASP A 38 8.86 6.32 -7.08
N GLU A 39 9.05 7.61 -7.36
CA GLU A 39 10.22 8.36 -6.91
C GLU A 39 10.29 8.43 -5.38
N PHE A 40 9.17 8.65 -4.70
CA PHE A 40 9.11 8.64 -3.25
C PHE A 40 9.38 7.23 -2.69
N ASN A 41 8.74 6.20 -3.27
CA ASN A 41 8.87 4.82 -2.82
C ASN A 41 10.29 4.26 -3.04
N SER A 42 10.96 4.65 -4.13
CA SER A 42 12.34 4.22 -4.43
C SER A 42 13.38 4.78 -3.45
N LYS A 43 13.15 5.98 -2.90
CA LYS A 43 13.98 6.60 -1.86
C LYS A 43 13.80 5.92 -0.50
N GLU A 44 12.58 5.50 -0.19
CA GLU A 44 12.22 4.85 1.08
C GLU A 44 12.47 3.33 1.11
N LYS A 45 12.66 2.69 -0.06
CA LYS A 45 13.00 1.25 -0.18
C LYS A 45 14.46 0.96 0.26
N ILE A 46 14.85 1.32 1.48
CA ILE A 46 15.98 0.71 2.22
C ILE A 46 15.52 -0.61 2.83
N LYS A 47 14.99 -1.48 1.96
CA LYS A 47 14.84 -2.92 2.14
C LYS A 47 14.41 -3.41 0.77
N LYS A 48 15.43 -3.76 -0.04
CA LYS A 48 15.20 -4.79 -1.06
C LYS A 48 14.44 -5.90 -0.34
N PRO A 49 13.31 -6.41 -0.87
CA PRO A 49 12.81 -7.67 -0.37
C PRO A 49 13.95 -8.65 -0.63
N THR A 50 14.70 -8.99 0.42
CA THR A 50 15.55 -10.14 0.38
C THR A 50 14.56 -11.27 0.17
N LEU A 51 14.42 -11.72 -1.09
CA LEU A 51 13.85 -13.01 -1.41
C LEU A 51 14.76 -14.02 -0.69
N ALA A 52 14.48 -14.21 0.60
CA ALA A 52 15.08 -15.23 1.40
C ALA A 52 14.49 -16.54 0.91
N SER A 53 15.28 -17.23 0.09
CA SER A 53 15.14 -18.62 -0.35
C SER A 53 14.02 -18.94 -1.36
N SER A 54 14.44 -19.30 -2.57
CA SER A 54 14.29 -20.68 -3.04
C SER A 54 15.30 -20.91 -4.17
N LYS A 55 16.21 -21.85 -3.93
CA LYS A 55 17.23 -22.32 -4.85
C LYS A 55 16.61 -22.72 -6.18
N GLU A 56 17.34 -22.46 -7.27
CA GLU A 56 17.21 -23.14 -8.55
C GLU A 56 16.97 -24.65 -8.32
N LYS A 57 15.80 -25.14 -8.72
CA LYS A 57 15.62 -26.55 -9.05
C LYS A 57 15.27 -26.60 -10.53
N ASN A 58 16.31 -26.79 -11.34
CA ASN A 58 16.19 -27.26 -12.71
C ASN A 58 15.54 -28.65 -12.68
N TYR A 59 14.40 -28.78 -13.36
CA TYR A 59 13.90 -30.05 -13.89
C TYR A 59 14.15 -30.04 -15.40
#